data_AF-A0A817HY01-F1
#
_entry.id   AF-A0A817HY01-F1
#
_cell.length_a   1.000
_cell.length_b   1.000
_cell.length_c   1.000
_cell.angle_alpha   90.00
_cell.angle_beta   90.00
_cell.angle_gamma   90.00
#
_symmetry.space_group_name_H-M   'P 1'
#
loop_
_entity.id
_entity.type
_entity.pdbx_description
1 polymer ?
#
loop_
_entity_poly.entity_id
_entity_poly.type
_entity_poly.pdbx_seq_one_letter_code
_entity_poly.pdbx_strand_id
1 'polypeptide(L)'
;MQIFVRTLDDRTLTLNVQSDDTINDVKELVEQREGIPADEQRLTLGGISLDDELTLDECHVEEESTLYVLLDLEGGGKKRKKKSYSTPKKNKHKRKKVKLAVLKYYKVEDSGKIRRLRRECPSKQCGAGVFMATHHDRNYCGKCCVTLFRVYKTKMATTATQMKTPLNPRPYINELVGKKILVRLKWGITYSGVLVSVDQYMNVQLGNAVEFIDEQNKGPLGEVLIRCNNILYISGIEETDEDDNAMA
;
A
#
# COMPACT_ATOMS: atom_id res chain seq x y z
N MET A 1 -35.37 1.25 -58.29
CA MET A 1 -34.57 2.47 -58.54
C MET A 1 -33.14 2.08 -58.80
N GLN A 2 -32.40 2.90 -59.54
CA GLN A 2 -30.97 2.70 -59.76
C GLN A 2 -30.16 3.59 -58.82
N ILE A 3 -29.16 3.02 -58.13
CA ILE A 3 -28.23 3.76 -57.26
C ILE A 3 -26.78 3.49 -57.66
N PHE A 4 -25.88 4.38 -57.23
CA PHE A 4 -24.45 4.27 -57.44
C PHE A 4 -23.74 3.99 -56.12
N VAL A 5 -22.79 3.06 -56.12
CA VAL A 5 -21.96 2.77 -54.95
C VAL A 5 -20.50 2.95 -55.34
N ARG A 6 -19.81 3.85 -54.66
CA ARG A 6 -18.39 4.12 -54.86
C ARG A 6 -17.56 3.24 -53.92
N THR A 7 -16.70 2.43 -54.52
CA THR A 7 -15.86 1.47 -53.81
C THR A 7 -14.55 2.11 -53.34
N LEU A 8 -13.78 1.36 -52.56
CA LEU A 8 -12.49 1.81 -52.01
C LEU A 8 -11.44 2.11 -53.09
N ASP A 9 -11.57 1.47 -54.25
CA ASP A 9 -10.72 1.65 -55.43
C ASP A 9 -11.17 2.83 -56.33
N ASP A 10 -12.09 3.68 -55.85
CA ASP A 10 -12.69 4.77 -56.61
C ASP A 10 -13.47 4.32 -57.87
N ARG A 11 -13.92 3.06 -57.91
CA ARG A 11 -14.80 2.56 -58.97
C ARG A 11 -16.27 2.77 -58.58
N THR A 12 -17.11 3.01 -59.58
CA THR A 12 -18.55 3.17 -59.38
C THR A 12 -19.29 1.90 -59.79
N LEU A 13 -20.00 1.28 -58.86
CA LEU A 13 -20.91 0.18 -59.10
C LEU A 13 -22.32 0.69 -59.30
N THR A 14 -23.02 0.16 -60.30
CA THR A 14 -24.44 0.43 -60.55
C THR A 14 -25.29 -0.69 -59.98
N LEU A 15 -26.10 -0.40 -58.97
CA LEU A 15 -27.00 -1.37 -58.34
C LEU A 15 -28.45 -1.03 -58.68
N ASN A 16 -29.23 -2.06 -59.02
CA ASN A 16 -30.68 -1.96 -59.18
C ASN A 16 -31.29 -2.53 -57.91
N VAL A 17 -31.96 -1.67 -57.14
CA VAL A 17 -32.50 -1.96 -55.80
C VAL A 17 -33.93 -1.45 -55.71
N GLN A 18 -34.69 -1.94 -54.74
CA GLN A 18 -36.00 -1.43 -54.38
C GLN A 18 -35.90 -0.44 -53.22
N SER A 19 -36.84 0.49 -53.09
CA SER A 19 -36.81 1.52 -52.02
C SER A 19 -37.00 0.92 -50.62
N ASP A 20 -37.62 -0.25 -50.55
CA ASP A 20 -37.88 -1.05 -49.35
C ASP A 20 -36.73 -2.02 -49.00
N ASP A 21 -35.69 -2.12 -49.85
CA ASP A 21 -34.48 -2.87 -49.51
C ASP A 21 -33.77 -2.22 -48.32
N THR A 22 -33.21 -3.05 -47.43
CA THR A 22 -32.43 -2.57 -46.29
C THR A 22 -31.00 -2.24 -46.69
N ILE A 23 -30.33 -1.45 -45.86
CA ILE A 23 -28.89 -1.18 -46.03
C ILE A 23 -28.07 -2.48 -46.00
N ASN A 24 -28.48 -3.47 -45.18
CA ASN A 24 -27.84 -4.77 -45.18
C ASN A 24 -27.98 -5.49 -46.54
N ASP A 25 -29.15 -5.46 -47.18
CA ASP A 25 -29.36 -6.07 -48.50
C ASP A 25 -28.44 -5.43 -49.56
N VAL A 26 -28.24 -4.10 -49.49
CA VAL A 26 -27.29 -3.40 -50.36
C VAL A 26 -25.85 -3.81 -50.08
N LYS A 27 -25.45 -4.00 -48.82
CA LYS A 27 -24.11 -4.52 -48.46
C LYS A 27 -23.86 -5.93 -49.01
N GLU A 28 -24.87 -6.80 -48.97
CA GLU A 28 -24.78 -8.15 -49.56
C GLU A 28 -24.59 -8.09 -51.09
N LEU A 29 -25.27 -7.16 -51.78
CA LEU A 29 -25.06 -6.93 -53.22
C LEU A 29 -23.67 -6.41 -53.54
N VAL A 30 -23.11 -5.56 -52.67
CA VAL A 30 -21.73 -5.08 -52.78
C VAL A 30 -20.74 -6.22 -52.50
N GLU A 31 -21.01 -7.08 -51.52
CA GLU A 31 -20.19 -8.27 -51.21
C GLU A 31 -20.10 -9.21 -52.41
N GLN A 32 -21.21 -9.48 -53.09
CA GLN A 32 -21.23 -10.34 -54.27
C GLN A 32 -20.38 -9.80 -55.43
N ARG A 33 -20.17 -8.47 -55.51
CA ARG A 33 -19.42 -7.83 -56.60
C ARG A 33 -17.97 -7.55 -56.26
N GLU A 34 -17.69 -7.09 -55.04
CA GLU A 34 -16.35 -6.68 -54.61
C GLU A 34 -15.66 -7.75 -53.75
N GLY A 35 -16.40 -8.71 -53.20
CA GLY A 35 -15.88 -9.78 -52.34
C GLY A 35 -15.54 -9.33 -50.92
N ILE A 36 -16.05 -8.18 -50.48
CA ILE A 36 -15.87 -7.65 -49.12
C ILE A 36 -17.06 -8.10 -48.26
N PRO A 37 -16.86 -8.78 -47.11
CA PRO A 37 -17.95 -9.25 -46.26
C PRO A 37 -18.89 -8.10 -45.81
N ALA A 38 -20.21 -8.29 -45.86
CA ALA A 38 -21.18 -7.27 -45.44
C ALA A 38 -20.92 -6.72 -44.03
N ASP A 39 -20.54 -7.57 -43.08
CA ASP A 39 -20.21 -7.20 -41.70
C ASP A 39 -19.01 -6.24 -41.57
N GLU A 40 -18.10 -6.23 -42.55
CA GLU A 40 -16.93 -5.35 -42.59
C GLU A 40 -17.19 -4.05 -43.35
N GLN A 41 -18.30 -3.98 -44.10
CA GLN A 41 -18.67 -2.82 -44.90
C GLN A 41 -19.41 -1.78 -44.06
N ARG A 42 -19.13 -0.51 -44.35
CA ARG A 42 -19.86 0.64 -43.84
C ARG A 42 -20.29 1.53 -45.00
N LEU A 43 -21.60 1.60 -45.24
CA LEU A 43 -22.17 2.47 -46.27
C LEU A 43 -22.43 3.86 -45.71
N THR A 44 -22.09 4.88 -46.50
CA THR A 44 -22.32 6.29 -46.13
C THR A 44 -22.95 7.09 -47.26
N LEU A 45 -23.86 7.99 -46.91
CA LEU A 45 -24.44 9.00 -47.80
C LEU A 45 -24.16 10.39 -47.22
N GLY A 46 -23.54 11.28 -48.00
CA GLY A 46 -23.21 12.63 -47.54
C GLY A 46 -22.30 12.68 -46.30
N GLY A 47 -21.52 11.62 -46.06
CA GLY A 47 -20.68 11.47 -44.86
C GLY A 47 -21.42 10.94 -43.62
N ILE A 48 -22.72 10.67 -43.70
CA ILE A 48 -23.51 10.04 -42.65
C ILE A 48 -23.47 8.52 -42.85
N SER A 49 -23.21 7.77 -41.78
CA SER A 49 -23.27 6.30 -41.82
C SER A 49 -24.70 5.83 -41.75
N LEU A 50 -25.03 4.86 -42.61
CA LEU A 50 -26.36 4.27 -42.67
C LEU A 50 -26.40 3.02 -41.79
N ASP A 51 -27.50 2.84 -41.07
CA ASP A 51 -27.71 1.70 -40.18
C ASP A 51 -28.30 0.51 -40.94
N ASP A 52 -27.87 -0.70 -40.60
CA ASP A 52 -28.14 -1.92 -41.38
C ASP A 52 -29.62 -2.33 -41.37
N GLU A 53 -30.37 -1.93 -40.33
CA GLU A 53 -31.80 -2.23 -40.17
C GLU A 53 -32.71 -1.23 -40.89
N LEU A 54 -32.20 -0.10 -41.36
CA LEU A 54 -32.99 0.92 -42.05
C LEU A 54 -33.15 0.58 -43.54
N THR A 55 -34.29 0.97 -44.09
CA THR A 55 -34.55 0.90 -45.54
C THR A 55 -33.89 2.06 -46.28
N LEU A 56 -33.71 1.90 -47.60
CA LEU A 56 -33.21 2.98 -48.46
C LEU A 56 -34.09 4.24 -48.41
N ASP A 57 -35.41 4.08 -48.35
CA ASP A 57 -36.36 5.20 -48.24
C ASP A 57 -36.23 5.95 -46.90
N GLU A 58 -36.08 5.21 -45.78
CA GLU A 58 -35.86 5.79 -44.45
C GLU A 58 -34.51 6.52 -44.34
N CYS A 59 -33.51 6.07 -45.10
CA CYS A 59 -32.21 6.72 -45.21
C CYS A 59 -32.20 7.89 -46.21
N HIS A 60 -33.34 8.20 -46.84
CA HIS A 60 -33.48 9.21 -47.89
C HIS A 60 -32.55 8.98 -49.09
N VAL A 61 -32.35 7.72 -49.46
CA VAL A 61 -31.62 7.36 -50.67
C VAL A 61 -32.57 7.43 -51.86
N GLU A 62 -32.40 8.46 -52.68
CA GLU A 62 -33.19 8.65 -53.90
C GLU A 62 -32.57 7.92 -55.10
N GLU A 63 -33.32 7.83 -56.19
CA GLU A 63 -32.81 7.38 -57.47
C GLU A 63 -31.60 8.23 -57.91
N GLU A 64 -30.58 7.58 -58.47
CA GLU A 64 -29.29 8.17 -58.85
C GLU A 64 -28.42 8.67 -57.68
N SER A 65 -28.77 8.38 -56.43
CA SER A 65 -27.92 8.66 -55.27
C SER A 65 -26.60 7.89 -55.31
N THR A 66 -25.54 8.49 -54.75
CA THR A 66 -24.21 7.87 -54.63
C THR A 66 -23.87 7.56 -53.18
N LEU A 67 -23.76 6.28 -52.84
CA LEU A 67 -23.27 5.77 -51.57
C LEU A 67 -21.76 5.52 -51.64
N TYR A 68 -21.07 5.60 -50.50
CA TYR A 68 -19.64 5.31 -50.39
C TYR A 68 -19.43 4.13 -49.45
N VAL A 69 -18.65 3.15 -49.90
CA VAL A 69 -18.21 2.00 -49.09
C VAL A 69 -16.95 2.40 -48.33
N LEU A 70 -16.97 2.20 -47.01
CA LEU A 70 -15.84 2.31 -46.11
C LEU A 70 -15.65 0.96 -45.39
N LEU A 71 -14.45 0.73 -44.86
CA LEU A 71 -14.18 -0.41 -43.97
C LEU A 71 -13.91 0.10 -42.57
N ASP A 72 -14.48 -0.57 -41.57
CA ASP A 72 -14.12 -0.30 -40.18
C ASP A 72 -12.74 -0.92 -39.87
N LEU A 73 -11.86 -0.12 -39.28
CA LEU A 73 -10.53 -0.60 -38.87
C LEU A 73 -10.64 -1.23 -37.49
N GLU A 74 -10.24 -2.50 -37.34
CA GLU A 74 -10.28 -3.24 -36.06
C GLU A 74 -9.42 -2.62 -34.92
N GLY A 75 -8.63 -1.59 -35.23
CA GLY A 75 -7.78 -0.89 -34.28
C GLY A 75 -6.61 -1.75 -33.76
N GLY A 76 -5.50 -1.11 -33.43
CA GLY A 76 -4.34 -1.81 -32.87
C GLY A 76 -4.64 -2.34 -31.46
N GLY A 77 -4.91 -3.64 -31.32
CA GLY A 77 -5.13 -4.29 -30.04
C GLY A 77 -4.09 -3.90 -28.98
N LYS A 78 -4.54 -3.49 -27.79
CA LYS A 78 -3.66 -2.97 -26.72
C LYS A 78 -2.63 -4.02 -26.32
N LYS A 79 -1.39 -3.86 -26.78
CA LYS A 79 -0.28 -4.77 -26.46
C LYS A 79 -0.02 -4.78 -24.95
N ARG A 80 0.12 -5.98 -24.38
CA ARG A 80 0.43 -6.17 -22.96
C ARG A 80 1.74 -5.47 -22.62
N LYS A 81 1.70 -4.52 -21.69
CA LYS A 81 2.90 -3.82 -21.19
C LYS A 81 3.85 -4.82 -20.53
N LYS A 82 5.15 -4.67 -20.79
CA LYS A 82 6.20 -5.45 -20.11
C LYS A 82 6.12 -5.18 -18.61
N LYS A 83 6.22 -6.25 -17.79
CA LYS A 83 6.26 -6.11 -16.34
C LYS A 83 7.59 -5.45 -15.95
N SER A 84 7.52 -4.35 -15.20
CA SER A 84 8.68 -3.74 -14.56
C SER A 84 8.83 -4.30 -13.14
N TYR A 85 9.98 -4.91 -12.83
CA TYR A 85 10.27 -5.44 -11.50
C TYR A 85 11.07 -4.40 -10.73
N SER A 86 10.43 -3.73 -9.78
CA SER A 86 11.06 -2.70 -8.93
C SER A 86 11.92 -3.26 -7.81
N THR A 87 11.69 -4.51 -7.42
CA THR A 87 12.38 -5.14 -6.29
C THR A 87 12.99 -6.48 -6.68
N PRO A 88 14.16 -6.82 -6.13
CA PRO A 88 14.80 -8.10 -6.37
C PRO A 88 13.94 -9.23 -5.80
N LYS A 89 13.95 -10.37 -6.49
CA LYS A 89 13.18 -11.54 -6.09
C LYS A 89 13.68 -12.07 -4.73
N LYS A 90 12.76 -12.21 -3.78
CA LYS A 90 13.06 -12.76 -2.44
C LYS A 90 13.48 -14.23 -2.52
N ASN A 91 14.66 -14.54 -1.99
CA ASN A 91 15.11 -15.92 -1.79
C ASN A 91 14.29 -16.60 -0.68
N LYS A 92 13.69 -17.75 -1.00
CA LYS A 92 12.90 -18.52 -0.03
C LYS A 92 13.81 -19.28 0.95
N HIS A 93 13.43 -19.31 2.22
CA HIS A 93 14.15 -20.05 3.24
C HIS A 93 14.15 -21.56 2.94
N LYS A 94 15.35 -22.16 2.89
CA LYS A 94 15.55 -23.61 2.74
C LYS A 94 15.90 -24.20 4.11
N ARG A 95 15.19 -25.26 4.53
CA ARG A 95 15.48 -25.96 5.80
C ARG A 95 16.87 -26.60 5.74
N LYS A 96 17.74 -26.25 6.69
CA LYS A 96 19.07 -26.86 6.85
C LYS A 96 18.93 -28.23 7.53
N LYS A 97 19.28 -29.31 6.83
CA LYS A 97 19.33 -30.68 7.39
C LYS A 97 20.73 -30.98 7.89
N VAL A 98 20.90 -31.10 9.20
CA VAL A 98 22.17 -31.50 9.82
C VAL A 98 22.13 -33.00 10.07
N LYS A 99 23.03 -33.75 9.44
CA LYS A 99 23.14 -35.21 9.65
C LYS A 99 23.50 -35.49 11.12
N LEU A 100 22.90 -36.52 11.71
CA LEU A 100 23.19 -37.00 13.07
C LEU A 100 23.08 -35.92 14.17
N ALA A 101 22.17 -34.96 14.02
CA ALA A 101 22.01 -33.85 14.97
C ALA A 101 21.73 -34.30 16.42
N VAL A 102 21.13 -35.48 16.62
CA VAL A 102 20.78 -36.04 17.93
C VAL A 102 22.01 -36.38 18.78
N LEU A 103 23.13 -36.78 18.16
CA LEU A 103 24.36 -37.12 18.89
C LEU A 103 24.93 -35.92 19.66
N LYS A 104 24.62 -34.68 19.23
CA LYS A 104 25.03 -33.46 19.94
C LYS A 104 24.34 -33.28 21.29
N TYR A 105 23.30 -34.06 21.59
CA TYR A 105 22.52 -33.92 22.82
C TYR A 105 23.05 -34.79 23.96
N TYR A 106 23.96 -35.71 23.68
CA TYR A 106 24.48 -36.66 24.65
C TYR A 106 26.02 -36.61 24.66
N LYS A 107 26.59 -36.84 25.84
CA LYS A 107 28.03 -37.06 26.02
C LYS A 107 28.20 -38.39 26.76
N VAL A 108 29.04 -39.27 26.25
CA VAL A 108 29.47 -40.48 26.94
C VAL A 108 30.72 -40.14 27.73
N GLU A 109 30.74 -40.47 29.02
CA GLU A 109 31.91 -40.35 29.88
C GLU A 109 32.72 -41.65 29.85
N ASP A 110 34.01 -41.60 30.20
CA ASP A 110 34.92 -42.76 30.11
C ASP A 110 34.51 -43.94 31.02
N SER A 111 33.66 -43.66 32.01
CA SER A 111 33.03 -44.65 32.89
C SER A 111 31.83 -45.40 32.26
N GLY A 112 31.48 -45.09 31.00
CA GLY A 112 30.31 -45.63 30.31
C GLY A 112 28.98 -44.95 30.67
N LYS A 113 28.99 -43.92 31.53
CA LYS A 113 27.80 -43.15 31.88
C LYS A 113 27.44 -42.13 30.79
N ILE A 114 26.14 -41.96 30.54
CA ILE A 114 25.62 -41.03 29.51
C ILE A 114 25.07 -39.77 30.17
N ARG A 115 25.58 -38.60 29.77
CA ARG A 115 25.12 -37.29 30.22
C ARG A 115 24.35 -36.55 29.13
N ARG A 116 23.16 -36.02 29.46
CA ARG A 116 22.37 -35.16 28.57
C ARG A 116 22.94 -33.73 28.59
N LEU A 117 23.21 -33.16 27.43
CA LEU A 117 23.77 -31.81 27.26
C LEU A 117 22.70 -30.73 27.09
N ARG A 118 21.46 -31.11 26.75
CA ARG A 118 20.34 -30.19 26.58
C ARG A 118 19.27 -30.40 27.65
N ARG A 119 18.56 -29.32 27.95
CA ARG A 119 17.41 -29.31 28.87
C ARG A 119 16.20 -29.96 28.20
N GLU A 120 15.47 -30.77 28.95
CA GLU A 120 14.19 -31.33 28.53
C GLU A 120 13.04 -30.36 28.75
N CYS A 121 12.02 -30.44 27.90
CA CYS A 121 10.85 -29.59 28.01
C CYS A 121 10.02 -29.97 29.26
N PRO A 122 9.67 -29.01 30.14
CA PRO A 122 8.90 -29.29 31.36
C PRO A 122 7.38 -29.46 31.12
N SER A 123 6.90 -29.18 29.91
CA SER A 123 5.47 -29.28 29.58
C SER A 123 5.00 -30.73 29.64
N LYS A 124 3.87 -30.99 30.29
CA LYS A 124 3.24 -32.33 30.37
C LYS A 124 2.93 -32.94 29.00
N GLN A 125 2.73 -32.11 27.98
CA GLN A 125 2.49 -32.55 26.59
C GLN A 125 3.78 -32.99 25.86
N CYS A 126 4.94 -32.59 26.39
CA CYS A 126 6.24 -32.98 25.87
C CYS A 126 6.86 -34.02 26.81
N GLY A 127 6.80 -35.29 26.41
CA GLY A 127 7.38 -36.39 27.19
C GLY A 127 8.92 -36.37 27.22
N ALA A 128 9.48 -37.34 27.95
CA ALA A 128 10.91 -37.57 28.04
C ALA A 128 11.56 -37.70 26.65
N GLY A 129 12.73 -37.09 26.46
CA GLY A 129 13.44 -37.06 25.18
C GLY A 129 13.13 -35.88 24.26
N VAL A 130 12.18 -34.99 24.62
CA VAL A 130 11.96 -33.71 23.91
C VAL A 130 12.90 -32.64 24.46
N PHE A 131 14.01 -32.41 23.75
CA PHE A 131 15.01 -31.40 24.13
C PHE A 131 14.64 -30.00 23.63
N MET A 132 14.87 -29.01 24.49
CA MET A 132 14.73 -27.59 24.16
C MET A 132 15.96 -27.10 23.38
N ALA A 133 15.73 -26.23 22.39
CA ALA A 133 16.79 -25.50 21.70
C ALA A 133 17.35 -24.41 22.62
N THR A 134 18.67 -24.39 22.78
CA THR A 134 19.39 -23.36 23.54
C THR A 134 19.72 -22.20 22.62
N HIS A 135 19.05 -21.07 22.83
CA HIS A 135 19.42 -19.78 22.27
C HIS A 135 20.25 -18.99 23.29
N HIS A 136 20.75 -17.82 22.90
CA HIS A 136 21.58 -16.96 23.75
C HIS A 136 20.88 -16.53 25.06
N ASP A 137 19.60 -16.21 24.95
CA ASP A 137 18.75 -15.60 25.99
C ASP A 137 17.67 -16.54 26.54
N ARG A 138 17.41 -17.65 25.84
CA ARG A 138 16.25 -18.51 26.12
C ARG A 138 16.47 -19.97 25.73
N ASN A 139 15.70 -20.83 26.36
CA ASN A 139 15.49 -22.21 25.93
C ASN A 139 14.09 -22.33 25.33
N TYR A 140 14.00 -22.80 24.09
CA TYR A 140 12.75 -22.89 23.34
C TYR A 140 12.42 -24.33 22.97
N CYS A 141 11.20 -24.78 23.27
CA CYS A 141 10.70 -26.07 22.83
C CYS A 141 10.05 -25.94 21.45
N GLY A 142 10.61 -26.60 20.43
CA GLY A 142 10.03 -26.61 19.09
C GLY A 142 8.75 -27.43 18.92
N LYS A 143 8.31 -28.17 19.95
CA LYS A 143 7.09 -29.00 19.91
C LYS A 143 5.88 -28.28 20.51
N CYS A 144 6.00 -27.75 21.72
CA CYS A 144 4.89 -27.07 22.42
C CYS A 144 5.09 -25.56 22.56
N CYS A 145 6.09 -24.98 21.87
CA CYS A 145 6.39 -23.54 21.87
C CYS A 145 6.73 -22.92 23.24
N VAL A 146 6.93 -23.72 24.28
CA VAL A 146 7.32 -23.24 25.61
C VAL A 146 8.69 -22.58 25.54
N THR A 147 8.77 -21.38 26.08
CA THR A 147 10.00 -20.58 26.14
C THR A 147 10.36 -20.32 27.59
N LEU A 148 11.58 -20.66 27.98
CA LEU A 148 12.15 -20.36 29.29
C LEU A 148 13.28 -19.36 29.12
N PHE A 149 13.14 -18.17 29.69
CA PHE A 149 14.20 -17.17 29.66
C PHE A 149 15.28 -17.49 30.69
N ARG A 150 16.55 -17.26 30.33
CA ARG A 150 17.66 -17.44 31.25
C ARG A 150 17.75 -16.17 32.10
N VAL A 151 17.25 -16.24 33.34
CA VAL A 151 17.47 -15.17 34.32
C VAL A 151 18.93 -15.27 34.75
N TYR A 152 19.78 -14.41 34.20
CA TYR A 152 21.10 -14.21 34.78
C TYR A 152 20.85 -13.63 36.17
N LYS A 153 21.15 -14.38 37.23
CA LYS A 153 21.40 -13.78 38.53
C LYS A 153 22.66 -12.93 38.35
N THR A 154 22.49 -11.70 37.89
CA THR A 154 23.50 -10.68 38.04
C THR A 154 23.81 -10.64 39.54
N LYS A 155 25.04 -10.98 39.92
CA LYS A 155 25.60 -10.48 41.18
C LYS A 155 25.65 -8.96 41.00
N MET A 156 24.53 -8.27 41.16
CA MET A 156 24.51 -6.82 41.09
C MET A 156 25.22 -6.33 42.35
N ALA A 157 26.36 -5.66 42.13
CA ALA A 157 26.88 -4.74 43.11
C ALA A 157 25.75 -3.76 43.48
N THR A 158 25.61 -3.52 44.77
CA THR A 158 24.67 -2.59 45.38
C THR A 158 24.93 -1.17 44.90
N THR A 159 24.32 -0.79 43.79
CA THR A 159 24.07 0.61 43.45
C THR A 159 22.60 0.70 43.11
N ALA A 160 21.84 1.33 44.01
CA ALA A 160 20.40 1.50 43.92
C ALA A 160 20.06 2.34 42.68
N THR A 161 20.00 1.68 41.53
CA THR A 161 19.33 2.24 40.36
C THR A 161 17.85 2.04 40.64
N GLN A 162 17.18 3.10 41.10
CA GLN A 162 15.74 3.11 41.30
C GLN A 162 15.08 2.57 40.04
N MET A 163 14.35 1.45 40.17
CA MET A 163 13.52 0.92 39.10
C MET A 163 12.46 1.97 38.81
N LYS A 164 12.63 2.75 37.73
CA LYS A 164 11.58 3.64 37.23
C LYS A 164 10.41 2.75 36.82
N THR A 165 9.39 2.71 37.66
CA THR A 165 8.12 2.08 37.34
C THR A 165 7.57 2.74 36.08
N PRO A 166 7.20 1.99 35.02
CA PRO A 166 6.61 2.59 33.84
C PRO A 166 5.28 3.24 34.23
N LEU A 167 5.30 4.55 34.38
CA LEU A 167 4.11 5.35 34.67
C LEU A 167 3.34 5.57 33.37
N ASN A 168 2.02 5.44 33.42
CA ASN A 168 1.17 5.81 32.30
C ASN A 168 1.32 7.32 32.03
N PRO A 169 1.70 7.77 30.82
CA PRO A 169 1.90 9.18 30.53
C PRO A 169 0.60 9.98 30.36
N ARG A 170 -0.56 9.32 30.19
CA ARG A 170 -1.84 9.99 29.96
C ARG A 170 -2.28 10.96 31.08
N PRO A 171 -2.23 10.58 32.37
CA PRO A 171 -2.60 11.49 33.46
C PRO A 171 -1.72 12.75 33.46
N TYR A 172 -0.41 12.57 33.31
CA TYR A 172 0.57 13.67 33.25
C TYR A 172 0.28 14.64 32.11
N ILE A 173 0.04 14.12 30.90
CA ILE A 173 -0.24 14.96 29.73
C ILE A 173 -1.58 15.72 29.88
N ASN A 174 -2.59 15.10 30.50
CA ASN A 174 -3.87 15.75 30.75
C ASN A 174 -3.76 16.89 31.79
N GLU A 175 -2.88 16.77 32.79
CA GLU A 175 -2.62 17.84 33.79
C GLU A 175 -1.90 19.06 33.20
N LEU A 176 -1.31 18.91 32.02
CA LEU A 176 -0.65 19.99 31.29
C LEU A 176 -1.60 20.74 30.35
N VAL A 177 -2.83 20.27 30.14
CA VAL A 177 -3.82 20.95 29.29
C VAL A 177 -4.14 22.32 29.90
N GLY A 178 -4.07 23.37 29.09
CA GLY A 178 -4.23 24.77 29.48
C GLY A 178 -2.95 25.46 29.96
N LYS A 179 -1.83 24.74 30.10
CA LYS A 179 -0.53 25.31 30.53
C LYS A 179 0.40 25.55 29.36
N LYS A 180 1.35 26.47 29.52
CA LYS A 180 2.49 26.61 28.60
C LYS A 180 3.39 25.37 28.73
N ILE A 181 3.66 24.73 27.58
CA ILE A 181 4.50 23.55 27.50
C ILE A 181 5.58 23.73 26.44
N LEU A 182 6.63 22.95 26.58
CA LEU A 182 7.71 22.79 25.62
C LEU A 182 7.66 21.36 25.07
N VAL A 183 7.62 21.23 23.75
CA VAL A 183 7.56 19.96 23.03
C VAL A 183 8.79 19.85 22.13
N ARG A 184 9.69 18.91 22.45
CA ARG A 184 10.86 18.63 21.60
C ARG A 184 10.56 17.47 20.67
N LEU A 185 10.83 17.63 19.38
CA LEU A 185 10.67 16.58 18.38
C LEU A 185 11.95 15.75 18.20
N LYS A 186 11.80 14.56 17.62
CA LYS A 186 12.90 13.61 17.36
C LYS A 186 14.04 14.15 16.48
N TRP A 187 13.75 15.17 15.68
CA TRP A 187 14.68 15.82 14.76
C TRP A 187 15.24 17.14 15.30
N GLY A 188 15.10 17.41 16.60
CA GLY A 188 15.77 18.53 17.28
C GLY A 188 15.00 19.86 17.26
N ILE A 189 13.88 19.94 16.55
CA ILE A 189 12.99 21.12 16.58
C ILE A 189 12.20 21.11 17.90
N THR A 190 12.07 22.29 18.49
CA THR A 190 11.33 22.50 19.73
C THR A 190 10.19 23.49 19.48
N TYR A 191 9.00 23.17 19.95
CA TYR A 191 7.86 24.08 19.98
C TYR A 191 7.56 24.48 21.42
N SER A 192 7.38 25.77 21.69
CA SER A 192 6.76 26.25 22.92
C SER A 192 5.36 26.77 22.61
N GLY A 193 4.40 26.55 23.49
CA GLY A 193 3.02 27.02 23.28
C GLY A 193 2.09 26.54 24.39
N VAL A 194 0.84 27.00 24.37
CA VAL A 194 -0.19 26.55 25.34
C VAL A 194 -0.80 25.25 24.85
N LEU A 195 -0.83 24.21 25.67
CA LEU A 195 -1.48 22.95 25.32
C LEU A 195 -3.01 23.13 25.31
N VAL A 196 -3.62 23.17 24.13
CA VAL A 196 -5.07 23.39 23.97
C VAL A 196 -5.85 22.11 24.19
N SER A 197 -5.43 21.02 23.54
CA SER A 197 -6.12 19.74 23.62
C SER A 197 -5.19 18.57 23.34
N VAL A 198 -5.59 17.38 23.81
CA VAL A 198 -4.90 16.11 23.60
C VAL A 198 -5.93 15.07 23.19
N ASP A 199 -5.68 14.34 22.11
CA ASP A 199 -6.58 13.30 21.62
C ASP A 199 -6.32 11.91 22.25
N GLN A 200 -7.13 10.92 21.88
CA GLN A 200 -6.98 9.54 22.38
C GLN A 200 -5.64 8.88 21.97
N TYR A 201 -5.01 9.40 20.91
CA TYR A 201 -3.70 9.00 20.39
C TYR A 201 -2.55 9.82 20.97
N MET A 202 -2.83 10.69 21.96
CA MET A 202 -1.89 11.61 22.60
C MET A 202 -1.22 12.59 21.62
N ASN A 203 -1.88 12.89 20.50
CA ASN A 203 -1.51 14.01 19.65
C ASN A 203 -1.84 15.30 20.38
N VAL A 204 -0.97 16.29 20.25
CA VAL A 204 -0.96 17.52 21.03
C VAL A 204 -1.31 18.68 20.12
N GLN A 205 -2.31 19.47 20.50
CA GLN A 205 -2.61 20.76 19.88
C GLN A 205 -2.01 21.88 20.73
N LEU A 206 -1.09 22.65 20.15
CA LEU A 206 -0.52 23.85 20.74
C LEU A 206 -1.20 25.09 20.16
N GLY A 207 -1.59 26.01 21.03
CA GLY A 207 -1.99 27.37 20.68
C GLY A 207 -0.85 28.35 20.96
N ASN A 208 -0.79 29.43 20.19
CA ASN A 208 0.28 30.44 20.26
C ASN A 208 1.68 29.81 20.21
N ALA A 209 1.86 28.81 19.36
CA ALA A 209 3.09 28.05 19.24
C ALA A 209 4.22 28.91 18.65
N VAL A 210 5.42 28.78 19.19
CA VAL A 210 6.66 29.39 18.73
C VAL A 210 7.65 28.28 18.40
N GLU A 211 8.32 28.40 17.25
CA GLU A 211 9.27 27.40 16.78
C GLU A 211 10.72 27.78 17.11
N PHE A 212 11.45 26.80 17.65
CA PHE A 212 12.89 26.89 17.93
C PHE A 212 13.61 25.80 17.14
N ILE A 213 14.53 26.22 16.27
CA ILE A 213 15.43 25.34 15.53
C ILE A 213 16.84 25.67 15.99
N ASP A 214 17.60 24.68 16.46
CA ASP A 214 18.94 24.87 17.02
C ASP A 214 19.00 25.96 18.11
N GLU A 215 17.97 25.98 18.98
CA GLU A 215 17.81 26.95 20.09
C GLU A 215 17.58 28.40 19.64
N GLN A 216 17.44 28.67 18.34
CA GLN A 216 17.10 29.99 17.81
C GLN A 216 15.59 30.09 17.54
N ASN A 217 14.98 31.17 18.04
CA ASN A 217 13.57 31.48 17.79
C ASN A 217 13.35 31.86 16.33
N LYS A 218 12.52 31.09 15.60
CA LYS A 218 12.15 31.35 14.21
C LYS A 218 10.86 32.16 14.06
N GLY A 219 10.12 32.35 15.14
CA GLY A 219 8.90 33.17 15.18
C GLY A 219 7.63 32.40 15.54
N PRO A 220 6.49 33.11 15.62
CA PRO A 220 5.20 32.53 15.98
C PRO A 220 4.57 31.77 14.79
N LEU A 221 4.02 30.58 15.07
CA LEU A 221 3.28 29.74 14.13
C LEU A 221 1.77 29.72 14.40
N GLY A 222 1.32 30.19 15.57
CA GLY A 222 -0.10 30.17 15.94
C GLY A 222 -0.56 28.79 16.41
N GLU A 223 -1.50 28.16 15.70
CA GLU A 223 -2.01 26.84 16.07
C GLU A 223 -1.22 25.71 15.39
N VAL A 224 -0.69 24.78 16.19
CA VAL A 224 0.15 23.67 15.70
C VAL A 224 -0.34 22.35 16.26
N LEU A 225 -0.62 21.40 15.37
CA LEU A 225 -0.97 20.03 15.73
C LEU A 225 0.25 19.11 15.56
N ILE A 226 0.68 18.48 16.65
CA ILE A 226 1.84 17.60 16.70
C ILE A 226 1.40 16.16 16.95
N ARG A 227 1.78 15.24 16.06
CA ARG A 227 1.56 13.80 16.29
C ARG A 227 2.45 13.27 17.40
N CYS A 228 1.88 12.48 18.32
CA CYS A 228 2.58 11.91 19.48
C CYS A 228 3.88 11.18 19.09
N ASN A 229 3.83 10.41 17.99
CA ASN A 229 4.97 9.63 17.51
C ASN A 229 6.20 10.46 17.14
N ASN A 230 6.05 11.77 16.92
CA ASN A 230 7.16 12.67 16.58
C ASN A 230 7.78 13.34 17.82
N ILE A 231 7.10 13.26 18.96
CA ILE A 231 7.52 13.89 20.21
C ILE A 231 8.61 13.04 20.88
N LEU A 232 9.69 13.69 21.29
CA LEU A 232 10.79 13.11 22.07
C LEU A 232 10.52 13.26 23.57
N TYR A 233 10.15 14.47 24.02
CA TYR A 233 9.64 14.72 25.37
C TYR A 233 8.72 15.95 25.40
N ILE A 234 7.91 16.01 26.46
CA ILE A 234 7.05 17.16 26.80
C ILE A 234 7.43 17.59 28.22
N SER A 235 7.57 18.89 28.43
CA SER A 235 7.76 19.47 29.76
C SER A 235 6.85 20.70 29.92
N GLY A 236 6.23 20.84 31.08
CA GLY A 236 5.58 22.09 31.46
C GLY A 236 6.63 23.19 31.68
N ILE A 237 6.32 24.41 31.27
CA ILE A 237 7.09 25.59 31.64
C ILE A 237 6.40 26.18 32.86
N GLU A 238 7.07 26.20 34.01
CA GLU A 238 6.61 26.96 35.16
C GLU A 238 6.84 28.45 34.86
N GLU A 239 5.78 29.26 34.87
CA GLU A 239 5.94 30.71 34.82
C GLU A 239 6.52 31.14 36.17
N THR A 240 7.82 31.41 36.20
CA THR A 240 8.44 32.15 37.30
C THR A 240 8.06 33.62 37.13
N ASP A 241 7.29 34.15 38.07
CA ASP A 241 6.92 35.57 38.19
C ASP A 241 8.15 36.46 38.48
N GLU A 242 9.09 36.58 37.54
CA GLU A 242 10.32 37.40 37.68
C GLU A 242 10.40 38.55 36.65
N ASP A 243 9.28 39.02 36.09
CA ASP A 243 9.26 40.12 35.10
C ASP A 243 8.55 41.40 35.58
N ASP A 244 8.51 41.68 36.89
CA ASP A 244 7.96 42.95 37.44
C ASP A 244 9.02 43.92 38.01
N ASN A 245 10.32 43.71 37.78
CA ASN A 245 11.36 44.61 38.33
C ASN A 245 12.42 45.07 37.33
N ALA A 246 11.97 45.59 36.18
CA ALA A 246 12.81 46.35 35.26
C ALA A 246 12.04 47.48 34.55
N MET A 247 11.33 48.34 35.30
CA MET A 247 11.07 49.74 34.93
C MET A 247 10.66 50.56 36.17
N ALA A 248 11.66 51.03 36.92
CA ALA A 248 11.62 52.25 37.73
C ALA A 248 13.05 52.78 37.89
#